data_AF-A0A357XUV6-F1
#
_entry.id   AF-A0A357XUV6-F1
#
_cell.length_a   1.000
_cell.length_b   1.000
_cell.length_c   1.000
_cell.angle_alpha   90.00
_cell.angle_beta   90.00
_cell.angle_gamma   90.00
#
_symmetry.space_group_name_H-M   'P 1'
#
loop_
_entity.id
_entity.type
_entity.pdbx_description
1 polymer ?
#
loop_
_entity_poly.entity_id
_entity_poly.type
_entity_poly.pdbx_seq_one_letter_code
_entity_poly.pdbx_strand_id
1 'polypeptide(L)'
;MGCKFKGTETILKNFARFADYNYPGKPLTIQLAVEWVATAPHLKPSTKLARYSAVRGLAQYLKLDDPKTELIPKNIYTVWFRRMTPYIYTDREIALLMNTDPKIPQGEFDTLTRKTILGLLISTGMRIQETLDLKKNDVDLKK
;
A
#
# COMPACT_ATOMS: atom_id res chain seq x y z
N MET A 1 3.62 -2.75 11.44
CA MET A 1 2.21 -2.51 11.79
C MET A 1 1.45 -2.07 10.54
N GLY A 2 0.19 -2.48 10.40
CA GLY A 2 -0.58 -2.43 9.15
C GLY A 2 -0.67 -1.04 8.53
N CYS A 3 -0.34 -0.93 7.25
CA CYS A 3 -0.61 0.27 6.47
C CYS A 3 -2.07 0.66 6.70
N LYS A 4 -2.30 1.84 7.30
CA LYS A 4 -3.65 2.40 7.46
C LYS A 4 -4.40 2.23 6.13
N PHE A 5 -5.63 1.72 6.19
CA PHE A 5 -6.52 1.43 5.06
C PHE A 5 -6.83 2.61 4.12
N LYS A 6 -6.11 3.74 4.21
CA LYS A 6 -6.31 4.96 3.43
C LYS A 6 -6.44 4.68 1.92
N GLY A 7 -5.61 3.80 1.38
CA GLY A 7 -5.67 3.42 -0.03
C GLY A 7 -7.00 2.74 -0.40
N THR A 8 -7.41 1.74 0.39
CA THR A 8 -8.66 1.00 0.18
C THR A 8 -9.89 1.87 0.45
N GLU A 9 -9.84 2.75 1.46
CA GLU A 9 -10.92 3.70 1.78
C GLU A 9 -11.21 4.64 0.60
N THR A 10 -10.17 5.25 0.01
CA THR A 10 -10.34 6.10 -1.18
C THR A 10 -10.91 5.32 -2.36
N ILE A 11 -10.44 4.09 -2.56
CA ILE A 11 -10.95 3.18 -3.60
C ILE A 11 -12.45 2.91 -3.40
N LEU A 12 -12.86 2.55 -2.18
CA LEU A 12 -14.26 2.25 -1.87
C LEU A 12 -15.17 3.47 -1.94
N LYS A 13 -14.71 4.65 -1.48
CA LYS A 13 -15.47 5.90 -1.64
C LYS A 13 -15.70 6.26 -3.12
N ASN A 14 -14.69 6.05 -3.96
CA ASN A 14 -14.82 6.26 -5.39
C ASN A 14 -15.74 5.23 -6.06
N PHE A 15 -15.77 4.00 -5.56
CA PHE A 15 -16.74 2.99 -5.99
C PHE A 15 -18.15 3.37 -5.58
N ALA A 16 -18.38 3.76 -4.33
CA ALA A 16 -19.70 4.15 -3.82
C ALA A 16 -20.29 5.29 -4.65
N ARG A 17 -19.53 6.36 -4.91
CA ARG A 17 -19.97 7.47 -5.79
C ARG A 17 -20.37 7.01 -7.19
N PHE A 18 -19.62 6.07 -7.76
CA PHE A 18 -19.94 5.52 -9.07
C PHE A 18 -21.23 4.67 -9.03
N ALA A 19 -21.38 3.82 -8.02
CA ALA A 19 -22.56 2.98 -7.84
C ALA A 19 -23.82 3.82 -7.57
N ASP A 20 -23.73 4.84 -6.72
CA ASP A 20 -24.83 5.75 -6.41
C ASP A 20 -25.32 6.51 -7.65
N TYR A 21 -24.38 6.92 -8.53
CA TYR A 21 -24.72 7.66 -9.74
C TYR A 21 -25.31 6.78 -10.84
N ASN A 22 -24.76 5.58 -11.07
CA ASN A 22 -25.13 4.74 -12.22
C ASN A 22 -26.17 3.66 -11.87
N TYR A 23 -26.22 3.23 -10.61
CA TYR A 23 -27.02 2.10 -10.15
C TYR A 23 -27.67 2.36 -8.77
N PRO A 24 -28.42 3.47 -8.59
CA PRO A 24 -28.98 3.83 -7.30
C PRO A 24 -29.92 2.74 -6.77
N GLY A 25 -29.70 2.33 -5.51
CA GLY A 25 -30.52 1.34 -4.81
C GLY A 25 -30.43 -0.09 -5.36
N LYS A 26 -29.49 -0.38 -6.26
CA LYS A 26 -29.23 -1.74 -6.76
C LYS A 26 -28.25 -2.47 -5.84
N PRO A 27 -28.40 -3.80 -5.69
CA PRO A 27 -27.43 -4.60 -4.95
C PRO A 27 -26.08 -4.60 -5.66
N LEU A 28 -25.02 -4.91 -4.91
CA LEU A 28 -23.68 -5.00 -5.47
C LEU A 28 -23.56 -6.31 -6.27
N THR A 29 -23.33 -6.20 -7.59
CA THR A 29 -23.20 -7.33 -8.51
C THR A 29 -21.79 -7.47 -9.09
N ILE A 30 -21.49 -8.63 -9.67
CA ILE A 30 -20.24 -8.87 -10.39
C ILE A 30 -20.10 -7.89 -11.56
N GLN A 31 -21.18 -7.68 -12.31
CA GLN A 31 -21.19 -6.78 -13.47
C GLN A 31 -20.86 -5.34 -13.06
N LEU A 32 -21.52 -4.82 -12.00
CA LEU A 32 -21.25 -3.49 -11.46
C LEU A 32 -19.77 -3.30 -11.09
N ALA A 33 -19.18 -4.29 -10.43
CA ALA A 33 -17.78 -4.25 -10.03
C ALA A 33 -16.82 -4.25 -11.23
N VAL A 34 -17.10 -5.07 -12.25
CA VAL A 34 -16.28 -5.15 -13.47
C VAL A 34 -16.38 -3.85 -14.27
N GLU A 35 -17.59 -3.31 -14.46
CA GLU A 35 -17.81 -2.03 -15.14
C GLU A 35 -17.06 -0.89 -14.44
N TRP A 36 -17.14 -0.82 -13.11
CA TRP A 36 -16.43 0.20 -12.35
C TRP A 36 -14.90 0.09 -12.51
N VAL A 37 -14.33 -1.12 -12.52
CA VAL A 37 -12.90 -1.30 -12.76
C VAL A 37 -12.53 -0.90 -14.20
N ALA A 38 -13.41 -1.15 -15.16
CA ALA A 38 -13.23 -0.79 -16.56
C ALA A 38 -13.26 0.74 -16.82
N THR A 39 -13.89 1.54 -15.95
CA THR A 39 -13.91 3.02 -16.07
C THR A 39 -12.52 3.67 -16.03
N ALA A 40 -11.50 2.96 -15.54
CA ALA A 40 -10.15 3.48 -15.41
C ALA A 40 -9.14 2.67 -16.26
N PRO A 41 -9.27 2.70 -17.61
CA PRO A 41 -8.47 1.85 -18.50
C PRO A 41 -6.97 2.18 -18.46
N HIS A 42 -6.61 3.43 -18.16
CA HIS A 42 -5.24 3.94 -18.07
C HIS A 42 -4.46 3.42 -16.84
N LEU A 43 -5.14 2.83 -15.85
CA LEU A 43 -4.48 2.33 -14.64
C LEU A 43 -3.67 1.05 -14.90
N LYS A 44 -2.55 0.92 -14.19
CA LYS A 44 -1.72 -0.29 -14.19
C LYS A 44 -2.54 -1.51 -13.77
N PRO A 45 -2.22 -2.72 -14.29
CA PRO A 45 -2.93 -3.95 -13.93
C PRO A 45 -2.99 -4.19 -12.42
N SER A 46 -1.90 -3.96 -11.70
CA SER A 46 -1.84 -4.07 -10.24
C SER A 46 -2.86 -3.18 -9.52
N THR A 47 -3.05 -1.96 -10.03
CA THR A 47 -4.01 -1.00 -9.48
C THR A 47 -5.44 -1.42 -9.77
N LYS A 48 -5.71 -1.93 -11.00
CA LYS A 48 -7.02 -2.51 -11.34
C LYS A 48 -7.37 -3.70 -10.45
N LEU A 49 -6.39 -4.58 -10.18
CA LEU A 49 -6.57 -5.70 -9.26
C LEU A 49 -6.83 -5.24 -7.81
N ALA A 50 -6.14 -4.21 -7.34
CA ALA A 50 -6.38 -3.64 -6.00
C ALA A 50 -7.80 -3.06 -5.90
N ARG A 51 -8.26 -2.33 -6.92
CA ARG A 51 -9.65 -1.84 -7.01
C ARG A 51 -10.66 -2.98 -6.96
N TYR A 52 -10.46 -4.01 -7.79
CA TYR A 52 -11.32 -5.19 -7.81
C TYR A 52 -11.34 -5.93 -6.47
N SER A 53 -10.17 -6.11 -5.84
CA SER A 53 -10.04 -6.80 -4.56
C SER A 53 -10.73 -6.06 -3.43
N ALA A 54 -10.70 -4.72 -3.44
CA ALA A 54 -11.41 -3.91 -2.46
C ALA A 54 -12.93 -4.09 -2.56
N VAL A 55 -13.49 -4.00 -3.77
CA VAL A 55 -14.94 -4.17 -4.01
C VAL A 55 -15.36 -5.61 -3.70
N ARG A 56 -14.53 -6.60 -4.01
CA ARG A 56 -14.75 -8.00 -3.62
C ARG A 56 -14.84 -8.17 -2.10
N GLY A 57 -13.95 -7.54 -1.34
CA GLY A 57 -14.01 -7.56 0.12
C GLY A 57 -15.30 -6.91 0.64
N LEU A 58 -15.71 -5.79 0.05
CA LEU A 58 -16.99 -5.14 0.37
C LEU A 58 -18.19 -6.06 0.07
N ALA A 59 -18.19 -6.74 -1.08
CA ALA A 59 -19.26 -7.66 -1.46
C ALA A 59 -19.41 -8.83 -0.47
N GLN A 60 -18.28 -9.38 -0.01
CA GLN A 60 -18.28 -10.44 1.00
C GLN A 60 -18.86 -9.97 2.33
N TYR A 61 -18.54 -8.74 2.73
CA TYR A 61 -19.12 -8.12 3.92
C TYR A 61 -20.63 -7.89 3.74
N LEU A 62 -21.04 -7.25 2.65
CA LEU A 62 -22.44 -6.93 2.39
C LEU A 62 -23.33 -8.16 2.20
N LYS A 63 -22.79 -9.29 1.73
CA LYS A 63 -23.56 -10.54 1.57
C LYS A 63 -24.19 -11.04 2.87
N LEU A 64 -23.58 -10.70 4.01
CA LEU A 64 -24.08 -11.08 5.33
C LEU A 64 -25.40 -10.35 5.66
N ASP A 65 -25.55 -9.10 5.20
CA ASP A 65 -26.69 -8.24 5.50
C ASP A 65 -27.70 -8.15 4.34
N ASP A 66 -27.23 -8.15 3.09
CA ASP A 66 -28.03 -8.11 1.88
C ASP A 66 -27.85 -9.39 1.04
N PRO A 67 -28.82 -10.33 1.11
CA PRO A 67 -28.78 -11.56 0.32
C PRO A 67 -28.75 -11.33 -1.20
N LYS A 68 -29.16 -10.17 -1.69
CA LYS A 68 -29.19 -9.85 -3.12
C LYS A 68 -27.81 -9.46 -3.68
N THR A 69 -26.85 -9.14 -2.80
CA THR A 69 -25.46 -8.91 -3.20
C THR A 69 -24.83 -10.18 -3.74
N GLU A 70 -24.06 -10.09 -4.83
CA GLU A 70 -23.38 -11.24 -5.44
C GLU A 70 -21.98 -11.43 -4.86
N LEU A 71 -21.52 -12.68 -4.78
CA LEU A 71 -20.14 -12.98 -4.42
C LEU A 71 -19.23 -12.75 -5.62
N ILE A 72 -18.38 -11.73 -5.52
CA ILE A 72 -17.42 -11.42 -6.57
C ILE A 72 -16.31 -12.49 -6.60
N PRO A 73 -16.12 -13.19 -7.73
CA PRO A 73 -15.11 -14.23 -7.86
C PRO A 73 -13.70 -13.64 -7.81
N LYS A 74 -12.66 -14.46 -7.59
CA LYS A 74 -11.28 -13.94 -7.49
C LYS A 74 -10.58 -13.84 -8.85
N ASN A 75 -11.01 -14.63 -9.83
CA ASN A 75 -10.24 -14.95 -11.05
C ASN A 75 -10.48 -14.01 -12.24
N ILE A 76 -11.43 -13.07 -12.19
CA ILE A 76 -11.70 -12.15 -13.31
C ILE A 76 -10.52 -11.21 -13.57
N TYR A 77 -9.87 -10.74 -12.49
CA TYR A 77 -8.64 -9.98 -12.58
C TYR A 77 -7.54 -10.80 -11.92
N THR A 78 -6.60 -11.31 -12.72
CA THR A 78 -5.37 -11.92 -12.22
C THR A 78 -4.19 -11.17 -12.81
N VAL A 79 -3.33 -10.65 -11.96
CA VAL A 79 -2.08 -10.00 -12.38
C VAL A 79 -0.94 -10.92 -12.00
N TRP A 80 -0.15 -11.32 -12.99
CA TRP A 80 1.13 -11.97 -12.73
C TRP A 80 2.11 -10.93 -12.18
N PHE A 81 2.25 -10.90 -10.87
CA PHE A 81 3.29 -10.12 -10.22
C PHE A 81 4.62 -10.84 -10.43
N ARG A 82 5.48 -10.31 -11.31
CA ARG A 82 6.90 -10.65 -11.26
C ARG A 82 7.44 -10.05 -9.97
N ARG A 83 7.86 -10.90 -9.02
CA ARG A 83 8.53 -10.42 -7.80
C ARG A 83 9.78 -9.67 -8.26
N MET A 84 9.86 -8.38 -7.97
CA MET A 84 11.11 -7.65 -8.20
C MET A 84 12.18 -8.29 -7.31
N THR A 85 13.28 -8.70 -7.93
CA THR A 85 14.46 -9.15 -7.18
C THR A 85 14.94 -7.96 -6.35
N PRO A 86 15.05 -8.10 -5.02
CA PRO A 86 15.54 -7.02 -4.18
C PRO A 86 16.98 -6.69 -4.58
N TYR A 87 17.30 -5.40 -4.66
CA TYR A 87 18.68 -4.95 -4.84
C TYR A 87 19.40 -5.05 -3.50
N ILE A 88 20.46 -5.85 -3.44
CA ILE A 88 21.32 -5.97 -2.25
C ILE A 88 22.47 -5.00 -2.43
N TYR A 89 22.55 -4.00 -1.56
CA TYR A 89 23.63 -3.02 -1.57
C TYR A 89 24.94 -3.65 -1.13
N THR A 90 26.01 -3.31 -1.84
CA THR A 90 27.39 -3.64 -1.46
C THR A 90 27.90 -2.72 -0.35
N ASP A 91 28.95 -3.14 0.36
CA ASP A 91 29.59 -2.33 1.41
C ASP A 91 30.02 -0.94 0.89
N ARG A 92 30.48 -0.87 -0.36
CA ARG A 92 30.88 0.39 -1.01
C ARG A 92 29.68 1.31 -1.21
N GLU A 93 28.55 0.78 -1.66
CA GLU A 93 27.32 1.57 -1.85
C GLU A 93 26.74 2.02 -0.52
N ILE A 94 26.79 1.17 0.50
CA ILE A 94 26.42 1.52 1.87
C ILE A 94 27.29 2.68 2.37
N ALA A 95 28.61 2.61 2.20
CA ALA A 95 29.52 3.68 2.58
C ALA A 95 29.22 4.99 1.83
N LEU A 96 28.85 4.91 0.56
CA LEU A 96 28.42 6.07 -0.23
C LEU A 96 27.10 6.67 0.28
N LEU A 97 26.12 5.83 0.64
CA LEU A 97 24.85 6.30 1.22
C LEU A 97 25.04 6.94 2.60
N MET A 98 25.95 6.42 3.40
CA MET A 98 26.30 6.96 4.73
C MET A 98 27.11 8.26 4.64
N ASN A 99 27.82 8.48 3.54
CA ASN A 99 28.47 9.74 3.22
C ASN A 99 27.46 10.74 2.66
N THR A 100 26.78 11.42 3.57
CA THR A 100 25.89 12.55 3.21
C THR A 100 26.69 13.65 2.54
N ASP A 101 26.44 13.86 1.25
CA ASP A 101 26.94 15.01 0.51
C ASP A 101 26.32 16.28 1.13
N PRO A 102 27.14 17.27 1.58
CA PRO A 102 26.65 18.53 2.13
C PRO A 102 25.76 19.32 1.17
N LYS A 103 25.74 18.97 -0.13
CA LYS A 103 24.89 19.56 -1.16
C LYS A 103 23.48 18.97 -1.22
N ILE A 104 23.21 17.86 -0.53
CA ILE A 104 21.84 17.31 -0.46
C ILE A 104 21.00 18.29 0.37
N PRO A 105 19.88 18.81 -0.19
CA PRO A 105 19.01 19.70 0.56
C PRO A 105 18.61 19.07 1.90
N GLN A 106 18.77 19.82 2.98
CA GLN A 106 18.22 19.43 4.27
C GLN A 106 16.69 19.44 4.10
N GLY A 107 16.08 18.28 4.30
CA GLY A 107 14.63 18.12 4.35
C GLY A 107 14.19 18.22 5.81
N GLU A 108 13.09 17.55 6.17
CA GLU A 108 12.62 17.50 7.56
C GLU A 108 13.65 16.89 8.54
N PHE A 109 14.55 16.03 8.04
CA PHE A 109 15.59 15.39 8.83
C PHE A 109 16.97 15.98 8.54
N ASP A 110 17.69 16.28 9.60
CA ASP A 110 19.09 16.68 9.53
C ASP A 110 20.00 15.52 9.10
N THR A 111 21.27 15.84 8.87
CA THR A 111 22.28 14.90 8.39
C THR A 111 22.57 13.76 9.37
N LEU A 112 22.59 14.04 10.68
CA LEU A 112 22.86 13.03 11.71
C LEU A 112 21.69 12.05 11.85
N THR A 113 20.46 12.54 11.80
CA THR A 113 19.23 11.73 11.85
C THR A 113 19.17 10.79 10.65
N ARG A 114 19.47 11.28 9.45
CA ARG A 114 19.52 10.46 8.23
C ARG A 114 20.55 9.34 8.33
N LYS A 115 21.77 9.65 8.78
CA LYS A 115 22.82 8.63 9.00
C LYS A 115 22.39 7.60 10.04
N THR A 116 21.75 8.04 11.12
CA THR A 116 21.26 7.14 12.18
C THR A 116 20.18 6.21 11.65
N ILE A 117 19.19 6.72 10.91
CA ILE A 117 18.14 5.91 10.28
C ILE A 117 18.75 4.90 9.31
N LEU A 118 19.63 5.33 8.41
CA LEU A 118 20.29 4.43 7.46
C LEU A 118 21.11 3.36 8.18
N GLY A 119 21.89 3.74 9.19
CA GLY A 119 22.68 2.81 10.00
C GLY A 119 21.81 1.78 10.72
N LEU A 120 20.68 2.19 11.30
CA LEU A 120 19.72 1.27 11.92
C LEU A 120 19.14 0.29 10.89
N LEU A 121 18.67 0.78 9.74
CA LEU A 121 18.11 -0.06 8.67
C LEU A 121 19.12 -1.12 8.20
N ILE A 122 20.37 -0.72 7.99
CA ILE A 122 21.44 -1.61 7.51
C ILE A 122 21.85 -2.63 8.57
N SER A 123 22.03 -2.20 9.82
CA SER A 123 22.55 -3.08 10.90
C SER A 123 21.50 -4.05 11.46
N THR A 124 20.22 -3.69 11.43
CA THR A 124 19.13 -4.48 12.04
C THR A 124 18.20 -5.13 11.02
N GLY A 125 18.15 -4.62 9.78
CA GLY A 125 17.18 -5.07 8.78
C GLY A 125 15.73 -4.66 9.09
N MET A 126 15.50 -3.70 10.00
CA MET A 126 14.17 -3.19 10.33
C MET A 126 13.46 -2.58 9.11
N ARG A 127 12.13 -2.62 9.11
CA ARG A 127 11.36 -1.87 8.10
C ARG A 127 11.47 -0.37 8.36
N ILE A 128 11.36 0.43 7.30
CA ILE A 128 11.44 1.90 7.39
C ILE A 128 10.51 2.48 8.45
N GLN A 129 9.25 2.03 8.52
CA GLN A 129 8.32 2.52 9.54
C GLN A 129 8.70 2.09 10.95
N GLU A 130 9.21 0.86 11.13
CA GLU A 130 9.67 0.39 12.45
C GLU A 130 10.85 1.22 12.95
N THR A 131 11.74 1.65 12.04
CA THR A 131 12.87 2.54 12.36
C THR A 131 12.40 3.96 12.69
N LEU A 132 11.43 4.49 11.94
CA LEU A 132 10.88 5.83 12.15
C LEU A 132 10.01 5.94 13.41
N ASP A 133 9.36 4.84 13.82
CA ASP A 133 8.53 4.78 15.02
C ASP A 133 9.34 4.43 16.29
N LEU A 134 10.66 4.23 16.18
CA LEU A 134 11.54 3.85 17.29
C LEU A 134 11.57 4.94 18.36
N LYS A 135 11.28 4.57 19.61
CA LYS A 135 11.26 5.49 20.75
C LYS A 135 12.51 5.31 21.61
N LYS A 136 12.83 6.34 22.40
CA LYS A 136 13.98 6.31 23.34
C LYS A 136 13.91 5.12 24.32
N ASN A 137 12.71 4.72 24.74
CA ASN A 137 12.53 3.60 25.68
C ASN A 137 12.69 2.22 25.03
N ASP A 138 12.72 2.15 23.69
CA ASP A 138 12.95 0.90 22.96
C ASP A 138 14.44 0.57 22.84
N VAL A 139 15.31 1.50 23.25
CA VAL A 139 16.77 1.39 23.11
C VAL A 139 17.41 1.32 24.49
N ASP A 140 18.01 0.17 24.83
CA ASP A 140 18.89 0.07 25.98
C ASP A 140 20.33 0.35 25.56
N LEU A 141 20.86 1.50 25.98
CA LEU A 141 22.24 1.91 25.74
C LEU A 141 23.16 1.60 26.92
N LYS A 142 22.65 0.95 27.98
CA LYS A 142 23.47 0.50 29.08
C LYS A 142 24.09 -0.85 28.70
N LYS A 143 25.38 -0.81 28.39
CA LYS A 143 26.24 -1.99 28.39
C LYS A 143 26.89 -2.15 29.75
#